data_AF-A0A1Y4CLB2-F1
#
_entry.id   AF-A0A1Y4CLB2-F1
#
_cell.length_a   1.000
_cell.length_b   1.000
_cell.length_c   1.000
_cell.angle_alpha   90.00
_cell.angle_beta   90.00
_cell.angle_gamma   90.00
#
_symmetry.space_group_name_H-M   'P 1'
#
loop_
_entity.id
_entity.type
_entity.pdbx_description
1 polymer ?
#
loop_
_entity_poly.entity_id
_entity_poly.type
_entity_poly.pdbx_seq_one_letter_code
_entity_poly.pdbx_strand_id
1 'polypeptide(L)'
;MENEIPPVNRVDEIRDELGRLEGKRLRVKANMGRSRIVERAGTLVHAHPSLFVVEVEERRGRTSRQSYQYVDVLTGTVELYDAESGERLFDFVEPVSE
;
A
#
# COMPACT_ATOMS: atom_id res chain seq x y z
N MET A 1 -27.47 4.62 -6.54
CA MET A 1 -26.10 4.30 -6.12
C MET A 1 -25.47 3.65 -7.32
N GLU A 2 -24.86 4.46 -8.18
CA GLU A 2 -24.08 3.95 -9.31
C GLU A 2 -22.87 3.27 -8.68
N ASN A 3 -22.85 1.94 -8.72
CA ASN A 3 -21.60 1.23 -8.52
C ASN A 3 -20.76 1.57 -9.76
N GLU A 4 -19.93 2.59 -9.65
CA GLU A 4 -18.83 2.80 -10.59
C GLU A 4 -17.93 1.58 -10.45
N ILE A 5 -18.22 0.57 -11.26
CA ILE A 5 -17.31 -0.56 -11.45
C ILE A 5 -15.99 0.09 -11.84
N PRO A 6 -14.92 -0.07 -11.04
CA PRO A 6 -13.62 0.43 -11.40
C PRO A 6 -13.29 0.00 -12.83
N PRO A 7 -12.71 0.87 -13.69
CA PRO A 7 -12.23 0.43 -14.99
C PRO A 7 -11.41 -0.84 -14.80
N VAL A 8 -11.62 -1.78 -15.72
CA VAL A 8 -11.26 -3.21 -15.70
C VAL A 8 -9.79 -3.52 -15.41
N ASN A 9 -8.94 -2.53 -15.06
CA ASN A 9 -7.56 -2.77 -14.71
C ASN A 9 -6.88 -1.92 -13.62
N ARG A 10 -7.61 -1.42 -12.60
CA ARG A 10 -6.96 -0.68 -11.48
C ARG A 10 -5.89 -1.48 -10.72
N VAL A 11 -6.00 -2.81 -10.69
CA VAL A 11 -4.98 -3.67 -10.04
C VAL A 11 -3.66 -3.64 -10.81
N ASP A 12 -3.70 -3.67 -12.14
CA ASP A 12 -2.47 -3.60 -12.93
C ASP A 12 -1.84 -2.21 -12.85
N GLU A 13 -2.63 -1.14 -12.77
CA GLU A 13 -2.11 0.21 -12.53
C GLU A 13 -1.33 0.29 -11.21
N ILE A 14 -1.89 -0.27 -10.12
CA ILE A 14 -1.20 -0.38 -8.82
C ILE A 14 0.08 -1.20 -8.96
N ARG A 15 0.01 -2.35 -9.65
CA ARG A 15 1.17 -3.24 -9.85
C ARG A 15 2.28 -2.53 -10.61
N ASP A 16 1.96 -1.87 -11.72
CA ASP A 16 2.93 -1.23 -12.59
C ASP A 16 3.58 -0.02 -11.90
N GLU A 17 2.80 0.77 -11.15
CA GLU A 17 3.35 1.86 -10.34
C GLU A 17 4.27 1.33 -9.23
N LEU A 18 3.85 0.31 -8.49
CA LEU A 18 4.70 -0.32 -7.47
C LEU A 18 5.99 -0.90 -8.08
N GLY A 19 5.93 -1.46 -9.30
CA GLY A 19 7.13 -1.87 -10.03
C GLY A 19 8.09 -0.71 -10.29
N ARG A 20 7.59 0.50 -10.59
CA ARG A 20 8.42 1.71 -10.77
C ARG A 20 9.00 2.25 -9.47
N LEU A 21 8.42 1.90 -8.33
CA LEU A 21 8.83 2.34 -7.00
C LEU A 21 9.74 1.32 -6.29
N GLU A 22 10.09 0.20 -6.93
CA GLU A 22 10.99 -0.80 -6.33
C GLU A 22 12.33 -0.17 -5.92
N GLY A 23 12.76 -0.46 -4.69
CA GLY A 23 13.93 0.14 -4.03
C GLY A 23 13.69 1.49 -3.36
N LYS A 24 12.51 2.12 -3.52
CA LYS A 24 12.20 3.40 -2.89
C LYS A 24 11.62 3.25 -1.49
N ARG A 25 11.82 4.28 -0.66
CA ARG A 25 11.20 4.39 0.67
C ARG A 25 9.75 4.84 0.54
N LEU A 26 8.89 4.25 1.35
CA LEU A 26 7.48 4.62 1.48
C LEU A 26 7.00 4.45 2.92
N ARG A 27 5.82 5.00 3.22
CA ARG A 27 5.08 4.72 4.46
C ARG A 27 3.91 3.80 4.14
N VAL A 28 3.75 2.76 4.95
CA VAL A 28 2.64 1.81 4.88
C VAL A 28 1.73 2.06 6.08
N LYS A 29 0.44 2.26 5.82
CA LYS A 29 -0.61 2.25 6.82
C LYS A 29 -1.52 1.05 6.54
N ALA A 30 -1.49 0.03 7.39
CA ALA A 30 -2.19 -1.22 7.16
C ALA A 30 -3.22 -1.50 8.27
N ASN A 31 -4.43 -1.87 7.86
CA ASN A 31 -5.47 -2.38 8.74
C ASN A 31 -5.26 -3.90 8.97
N MET A 32 -4.77 -4.25 10.15
CA MET A 32 -4.46 -5.62 10.56
C MET A 32 -5.64 -6.33 11.25
N GLY A 33 -6.88 -5.83 11.08
CA GLY A 33 -8.10 -6.42 11.62
C GLY A 33 -8.93 -5.46 12.47
N ARG A 34 -9.84 -6.00 13.29
CA ARG A 34 -11.03 -5.30 13.86
C ARG A 34 -10.80 -3.94 14.56
N SER A 35 -9.59 -3.60 15.00
CA SER A 35 -9.29 -2.25 15.52
C SER A 35 -7.79 -1.93 15.49
N ARG A 36 -7.01 -2.57 14.60
CA ARG A 36 -5.55 -2.45 14.64
C ARG A 36 -5.03 -1.87 13.34
N ILE A 37 -4.79 -0.57 13.34
CA ILE A 37 -4.06 0.10 12.27
C ILE A 37 -2.59 0.20 12.68
N VAL A 38 -1.69 -0.21 11.79
CA VAL A 38 -0.25 -0.06 11.97
C VAL A 38 0.27 0.90 10.91
N GLU A 39 1.18 1.78 11.32
CA GLU A 39 1.87 2.68 10.40
C GLU A 39 3.39 2.53 10.55
N ARG A 40 4.08 2.31 9.43
CA ARG A 40 5.52 2.04 9.38
C ARG A 40 6.16 2.64 8.14
N ALA A 41 7.35 3.19 8.29
CA ALA A 41 8.24 3.47 7.17
C ALA A 41 8.96 2.19 6.75
N GLY A 42 9.26 2.07 5.46
CA GLY A 42 9.98 0.93 4.92
C GLY A 42 10.45 1.16 3.50
N THR A 43 11.12 0.16 2.94
CA THR A 43 11.56 0.15 1.54
C THR A 43 10.74 -0.88 0.78
N LEU A 44 10.20 -0.50 -0.38
CA LEU A 44 9.58 -1.45 -1.30
C LEU A 44 10.67 -2.32 -1.90
N VAL A 45 10.72 -3.60 -1.54
CA VAL A 45 11.81 -4.50 -1.94
C VAL A 45 11.51 -5.19 -3.25
N HIS A 46 10.28 -5.68 -3.43
CA HIS A 46 9.88 -6.39 -4.65
C HIS A 46 8.41 -6.15 -4.98
N ALA A 47 8.11 -6.03 -6.27
CA ALA A 47 6.75 -6.12 -6.82
C ALA A 47 6.60 -7.41 -7.65
N HIS A 48 6.07 -8.48 -7.04
CA HIS A 48 5.82 -9.75 -7.70
C HIS A 48 4.44 -9.78 -8.38
N PRO A 49 4.17 -10.66 -9.35
CA PRO A 49 2.91 -10.66 -10.09
C PRO A 49 1.61 -10.63 -9.26
N SER A 50 1.62 -11.17 -8.03
CA SER A 50 0.43 -11.28 -7.17
C SER A 50 0.51 -10.51 -5.84
N LEU A 51 1.67 -9.97 -5.48
CA LEU A 51 1.89 -9.29 -4.21
C LEU A 51 3.15 -8.43 -4.28
N PHE A 52 3.28 -7.49 -3.37
CA PHE A 52 4.51 -6.73 -3.17
C PHE A 52 5.04 -6.91 -1.75
N VAL A 53 6.35 -6.73 -1.59
CA VAL A 53 7.08 -6.93 -0.33
C VAL A 53 7.70 -5.61 0.10
N VAL A 54 7.41 -5.21 1.34
CA VAL A 54 8.01 -4.05 1.99
C VAL A 54 8.88 -4.53 3.15
N GLU A 55 10.12 -4.09 3.20
CA GLU A 55 10.96 -4.22 4.39
C GLU A 55 10.72 -3.00 5.28
N VAL A 56 9.98 -3.21 6.37
CA VAL A 56 9.56 -2.15 7.29
C VAL A 56 10.51 -2.03 8.48
N GLU A 57 10.66 -0.80 8.96
CA GLU A 57 11.44 -0.48 10.15
C GLU A 57 10.64 -0.78 11.42
N GLU A 58 11.23 -1.52 12.34
CA GLU A 58 10.69 -1.82 13.66
C GLU A 58 11.47 -1.10 14.78
N ARG A 59 11.12 -1.42 16.04
CA ARG A 59 11.81 -0.86 17.20
C ARG A 59 13.26 -1.34 17.28
N ARG A 60 14.12 -0.46 17.78
CA ARG A 60 15.54 -0.72 18.06
C ARG A 60 16.35 -1.10 16.81
N GLY A 61 16.01 -0.53 15.65
CA GLY A 61 16.76 -0.70 14.40
C GLY A 61 16.58 -2.09 13.75
N ARG A 62 15.59 -2.87 14.19
CA ARG A 62 15.23 -4.12 13.51
C ARG A 62 14.40 -3.81 12.28
N THR A 63 14.46 -4.68 11.28
CA THR A 63 13.57 -4.66 10.13
C THR A 63 12.80 -5.97 10.01
N SER A 64 11.65 -5.93 9.34
CA SER A 64 10.82 -7.10 9.07
C SER A 64 10.22 -7.00 7.68
N ARG A 65 10.10 -8.12 6.97
CA ARG A 65 9.46 -8.16 5.64
C ARG A 65 7.98 -8.44 5.79
N GLN A 66 7.17 -7.55 5.22
CA GLN A 66 5.72 -7.71 5.13
C GLN A 66 5.32 -7.78 3.66
N SER A 67 4.39 -8.67 3.36
CA SER A 67 3.83 -8.82 2.02
C SER A 67 2.38 -8.38 2.02
N TYR A 68 1.99 -7.66 0.98
CA TYR A 68 0.61 -7.21 0.78
C TYR A 68 0.16 -7.51 -0.64
N GLN A 69 -1.13 -7.75 -0.81
CA GLN A 69 -1.70 -7.93 -2.14
C GLN A 69 -2.08 -6.57 -2.74
N TYR A 70 -2.09 -6.48 -4.07
CA TYR A 70 -2.53 -5.26 -4.76
C TYR A 70 -3.99 -4.90 -4.46
N VAL A 71 -4.82 -5.93 -4.21
CA VAL A 71 -6.21 -5.75 -3.80
C VAL A 71 -6.33 -5.11 -2.41
N ASP A 72 -5.35 -5.27 -1.53
CA ASP A 72 -5.35 -4.60 -0.23
C ASP A 72 -5.21 -3.08 -0.40
N VAL A 73 -4.44 -2.64 -1.40
CA VAL A 73 -4.31 -1.23 -1.77
C VAL A 73 -5.60 -0.73 -2.41
N LEU A 74 -6.14 -1.49 -3.37
CA LEU A 74 -7.39 -1.15 -4.04
C LEU A 74 -8.56 -1.00 -3.06
N THR A 75 -8.61 -1.83 -2.02
CA THR A 75 -9.70 -1.85 -1.04
C THR A 75 -9.47 -0.92 0.16
N GLY A 76 -8.29 -0.28 0.26
CA GLY A 76 -7.94 0.58 1.40
C GLY A 76 -7.58 -0.17 2.67
N THR A 77 -7.46 -1.50 2.61
CA THR A 77 -6.89 -2.30 3.72
C THR A 77 -5.44 -1.90 3.96
N VAL A 78 -4.72 -1.51 2.90
CA VAL A 78 -3.36 -0.98 2.93
C VAL A 78 -3.34 0.35 2.18
N GLU A 79 -2.83 1.39 2.82
CA GLU A 79 -2.59 2.69 2.20
C GLU A 79 -1.09 2.94 2.13
N LEU A 80 -0.62 3.49 1.00
CA LEU A 80 0.78 3.78 0.75
C LEU A 80 0.98 5.27 0.53
N TYR A 81 2.04 5.80 1.12
CA TYR A 81 2.38 7.22 1.05
C TYR A 81 3.86 7.38 0.70
N ASP A 82 4.17 8.45 -0.03
CA ASP A 82 5.54 8.85 -0.27
C ASP A 82 6.25 9.14 1.07
N ALA A 83 7.48 8.68 1.21
CA ALA A 83 8.21 8.82 2.47
C ALA A 83 8.66 10.26 2.75
N GLU A 84 8.85 11.08 1.71
CA GLU A 84 9.37 12.43 1.80
C GLU A 84 8.25 13.47 1.82
N SER A 85 7.34 13.44 0.84
CA SER A 85 6.23 14.39 0.75
C SER A 85 5.09 14.07 1.69
N GLY A 86 4.92 12.79 2.06
CA GLY A 86 3.78 12.31 2.83
C GLY A 86 2.47 12.24 2.02
N GLU A 87 2.54 12.48 0.72
CA GLU A 87 1.39 12.38 -0.18
C GLU A 87 0.97 10.92 -0.37
N ARG A 88 -0.32 10.71 -0.55
CA ARG A 88 -0.88 9.38 -0.81
C ARG A 88 -0.51 8.96 -2.24
N LEU A 89 -0.02 7.74 -2.41
CA LEU A 89 0.43 7.24 -3.71
C LEU A 89 -0.73 6.75 -4.59
N PHE A 90 -1.87 6.41 -3.98
CA PHE A 90 -3.03 5.82 -4.67
C PHE A 90 -4.34 6.31 -4.06
N ASP A 91 -5.19 6.94 -4.88
CA ASP A 91 -6.44 7.60 -4.46
C ASP A 91 -7.71 6.79 -4.77
N PHE A 92 -7.60 5.47 -4.90
CA PHE A 92 -8.72 4.61 -5.36
C PHE A 92 -9.85 4.39 -4.34
N VAL A 93 -9.66 4.86 -3.11
CA VAL A 93 -10.63 4.72 -2.03
C VAL A 93 -11.11 6.12 -1.69
N GLU A 94 -12.32 6.44 -2.15
CA GLU A 94 -13.02 7.60 -1.59
C GLU A 94 -13.16 7.38 -0.08
N PRO A 95 -12.85 8.39 0.75
CA PRO A 95 -13.19 8.30 2.15
C PRO A 95 -14.71 8.08 2.21
N VAL A 96 -15.14 6.99 2.85
CA VAL A 96 -16.56 6.80 3.17
C VAL A 96 -16.94 8.01 4.01
N SER A 97 -17.62 8.97 3.39
CA SER A 97 -18.19 10.11 4.09
C SER A 97 -19.27 9.53 5.01
N GLU A 98 -19.15 9.82 6.30
CA GLU A 98 -20.04 9.35 7.38
C GLU A 98 -21.52 9.64 7.11
#